data_AF-A0A3N7Z042-F1
#
_entry.id   AF-A0A3N7Z042-F1
#
_cell.length_a   1.000
_cell.length_b   1.000
_cell.length_c   1.000
_cell.angle_alpha   90.00
_cell.angle_beta   90.00
_cell.angle_gamma   90.00
#
_symmetry.space_group_name_H-M   'P 1'
#
loop_
_entity.id
_entity.type
_entity.pdbx_description
1 polymer ?
#
loop_
_entity_poly.entity_id
_entity_poly.type
_entity_poly.pdbx_seq_one_letter_code
_entity_poly.pdbx_strand_id
1 'polypeptide(L)'
;MSTQQNRRFDALVFIGRFQPPHRGHLNVLKSALSRAERVCVLIGSTDKPRTIKDPFSFDERRQMLASLLDASERERVTVAPVQDSTYNDGDWVRWVQDAVADALGDVAQRKVGLIGHEKDATSYYLRMFPQWELVDVDATEDISATEIRDQYFAERTNSFVQWAVPEPVFGWLERFRTQPEFAQLKAEAEFIAGYRKAWSAAPYPVTFVTVDAVVVHSGHILLVRRRSEPGRGLWALPGGFVNQDERLDAACIRELREETGLKLPEPVLRGSIKDRQVFDHPTRSLRGRTITHACLFNFPTGELPRVKGSDDADKARWVPLNEFAQMRNVMFEDHFEIAYHFLGKL
;
A
#
# COMPACT_ATOMS: atom_id res chain seq x y z
N MET A 1 -39.36 -23.20 -6.89
CA MET A 1 -39.48 -21.90 -7.61
C MET A 1 -40.00 -20.88 -6.61
N SER A 2 -39.17 -19.95 -6.13
CA SER A 2 -39.55 -18.66 -5.51
C SER A 2 -38.37 -18.11 -4.68
N THR A 3 -37.49 -17.34 -5.31
CA THR A 3 -36.72 -16.20 -4.74
C THR A 3 -35.94 -15.50 -5.87
N GLN A 4 -36.59 -15.21 -7.00
CA GLN A 4 -36.19 -14.04 -7.80
C GLN A 4 -36.72 -12.81 -7.07
N GLN A 5 -36.13 -12.48 -5.91
CA GLN A 5 -36.32 -11.15 -5.34
C GLN A 5 -35.79 -10.15 -6.37
N ASN A 6 -36.58 -9.11 -6.65
CA ASN A 6 -36.29 -7.97 -7.52
C ASN A 6 -34.83 -7.49 -7.38
N ARG A 7 -33.92 -8.04 -8.19
CA ARG A 7 -32.53 -7.56 -8.27
C ARG A 7 -32.58 -6.21 -8.95
N ARG A 8 -32.15 -5.17 -8.24
CA ARG A 8 -32.26 -3.76 -8.68
C ARG A 8 -31.15 -3.37 -9.65
N PHE A 9 -30.05 -4.13 -9.68
CA PHE A 9 -28.84 -3.86 -10.46
C PHE A 9 -28.42 -5.08 -11.27
N ASP A 10 -27.82 -4.85 -12.43
CA ASP A 10 -27.17 -5.92 -13.19
C ASP A 10 -25.84 -6.31 -12.51
N ALA A 11 -25.12 -5.30 -12.00
CA ALA A 11 -23.91 -5.51 -11.23
C ALA A 11 -23.74 -4.50 -10.10
N LEU A 12 -23.13 -4.94 -9.00
CA LEU A 12 -22.62 -4.05 -7.95
C LEU A 12 -21.11 -4.20 -7.82
N VAL A 13 -20.42 -3.07 -7.73
CA VAL A 13 -18.97 -2.99 -7.49
C VAL A 13 -18.74 -2.80 -6.00
N PHE A 14 -17.91 -3.64 -5.39
CA PHE A 14 -17.53 -3.55 -3.99
C PHE A 14 -16.01 -3.41 -3.86
N ILE A 15 -15.55 -2.24 -3.41
CA ILE A 15 -14.12 -1.91 -3.32
C ILE A 15 -13.66 -2.03 -1.87
N GLY A 16 -12.50 -2.65 -1.64
CA GLY A 16 -11.92 -2.72 -0.31
C GLY A 16 -10.49 -3.24 -0.30
N ARG A 17 -9.78 -2.99 0.81
CA ARG A 17 -8.45 -3.60 1.04
C ARG A 17 -8.56 -5.05 1.53
N PHE A 18 -9.59 -5.35 2.33
CA PHE A 18 -9.83 -6.68 2.90
C PHE A 18 -8.62 -7.24 3.66
N GLN A 19 -8.08 -6.49 4.62
CA GLN A 19 -6.86 -6.81 5.38
C GLN A 19 -7.13 -7.06 6.88
N PRO A 20 -7.70 -8.21 7.28
CA PRO A 20 -8.31 -9.28 6.47
C PRO A 20 -9.78 -9.00 6.10
N PRO A 21 -10.45 -9.84 5.29
CA PRO A 21 -11.91 -9.87 5.24
C PRO A 21 -12.49 -10.14 6.64
N HIS A 22 -13.58 -9.48 7.00
CA HIS A 22 -14.22 -9.60 8.32
C HIS A 22 -15.73 -9.61 8.18
N ARG A 23 -16.48 -9.82 9.27
CA ARG A 23 -17.96 -9.97 9.21
C ARG A 23 -18.66 -8.78 8.57
N GLY A 24 -18.23 -7.55 8.86
CA GLY A 24 -18.72 -6.36 8.16
C GLY A 24 -18.60 -6.44 6.62
N HIS A 25 -17.44 -6.86 6.10
CA HIS A 25 -17.26 -7.08 4.66
C HIS A 25 -18.19 -8.18 4.12
N LEU A 26 -18.37 -9.27 4.87
CA LEU A 26 -19.27 -10.36 4.50
C LEU A 26 -20.71 -9.85 4.38
N ASN A 27 -21.16 -9.03 5.32
CA ASN A 27 -22.51 -8.45 5.30
C ASN A 27 -22.74 -7.57 4.08
N VAL A 28 -21.76 -6.72 3.72
CA VAL A 28 -21.82 -5.92 2.49
C VAL A 28 -21.86 -6.82 1.24
N LEU A 29 -21.03 -7.86 1.20
CA LEU A 29 -20.99 -8.80 0.06
C LEU A 29 -22.30 -9.58 -0.09
N LYS A 30 -22.91 -10.04 1.00
CA LYS A 30 -24.23 -10.71 0.97
C LYS A 30 -25.34 -9.74 0.57
N SER A 31 -25.29 -8.49 1.05
CA SER A 31 -26.20 -7.43 0.60
C SER A 31 -26.09 -7.21 -0.91
N ALA A 32 -24.88 -7.11 -1.45
CA ALA A 32 -24.64 -6.99 -2.89
C ALA A 32 -25.25 -8.17 -3.68
N LEU A 33 -25.00 -9.41 -3.26
CA LEU A 33 -25.50 -10.63 -3.90
C LEU A 33 -27.03 -10.75 -3.90
N SER A 34 -27.71 -10.14 -2.93
CA SER A 34 -29.18 -10.07 -2.90
C SER A 34 -29.76 -9.01 -3.85
N ARG A 35 -29.00 -7.95 -4.14
CA ARG A 35 -29.48 -6.77 -4.89
C ARG A 35 -29.04 -6.77 -6.36
N ALA A 36 -28.03 -7.55 -6.74
CA ALA A 36 -27.46 -7.54 -8.09
C ALA A 36 -27.29 -8.93 -8.69
N GLU A 37 -27.32 -9.06 -10.02
CA GLU A 37 -27.06 -10.35 -10.68
C GLU A 37 -25.60 -10.79 -10.56
N ARG A 38 -24.68 -9.86 -10.74
CA ARG A 38 -23.23 -10.04 -10.57
C ARG A 38 -22.69 -9.11 -9.48
N VAL A 39 -21.59 -9.50 -8.86
CA VAL A 39 -20.82 -8.63 -7.96
C VAL A 39 -19.37 -8.61 -8.42
N CYS A 40 -18.81 -7.42 -8.60
CA CYS A 40 -17.40 -7.21 -8.90
C CYS A 40 -16.71 -6.72 -7.62
N VAL A 41 -15.87 -7.55 -7.02
CA VAL A 41 -15.08 -7.19 -5.83
C VAL A 41 -13.70 -6.72 -6.30
N LEU A 42 -13.36 -5.47 -5.98
CA LEU A 42 -12.06 -4.89 -6.29
C LEU A 42 -11.21 -4.86 -5.01
N ILE A 43 -10.12 -5.62 -5.03
CA ILE A 43 -9.14 -5.65 -3.94
C ILE A 43 -8.10 -4.56 -4.21
N GLY A 44 -8.04 -3.55 -3.36
CA GLY A 44 -7.05 -2.46 -3.46
C GLY A 44 -5.69 -2.80 -2.85
N SER A 45 -4.67 -1.99 -3.15
CA SER A 45 -3.31 -2.11 -2.59
C SER A 45 -2.71 -3.51 -2.84
N THR A 46 -2.68 -3.95 -4.10
CA THR A 46 -2.26 -5.32 -4.49
C THR A 46 -0.82 -5.44 -4.94
N ASP A 47 -0.18 -4.32 -5.22
CA ASP A 47 1.15 -4.16 -5.81
C ASP A 47 2.16 -3.56 -4.84
N LYS A 48 1.85 -3.61 -3.54
CA LYS A 48 2.69 -3.15 -2.43
C LYS A 48 3.28 -4.34 -1.67
N PRO A 49 4.47 -4.19 -1.05
CA PRO A 49 5.00 -5.21 -0.14
C PRO A 49 4.08 -5.39 1.08
N ARG A 50 4.25 -6.54 1.76
CA ARG A 50 3.56 -6.77 3.04
C ARG A 50 3.98 -5.74 4.08
N THR A 51 3.00 -5.23 4.81
CA THR A 51 3.22 -4.38 5.99
C THR A 51 2.22 -4.78 7.08
N ILE A 52 2.38 -4.27 8.30
CA ILE A 52 1.37 -4.50 9.36
C ILE A 52 -0.01 -3.87 9.03
N LYS A 53 -0.09 -2.97 8.04
CA LYS A 53 -1.34 -2.41 7.52
C LYS A 53 -1.94 -3.27 6.41
N ASP A 54 -1.08 -3.81 5.55
CA ASP A 54 -1.42 -4.63 4.40
C ASP A 54 -0.68 -5.99 4.47
N PRO A 55 -1.04 -6.87 5.43
CA PRO A 55 -0.27 -8.08 5.69
C PRO A 55 -0.48 -9.17 4.65
N PHE A 56 -1.61 -9.21 3.94
CA PHE A 56 -1.98 -10.29 3.02
C PHE A 56 -1.85 -9.87 1.55
N SER A 57 -1.40 -10.80 0.72
CA SER A 57 -1.29 -10.62 -0.73
C SER A 57 -2.66 -10.55 -1.41
N PHE A 58 -2.70 -10.17 -2.69
CA PHE A 58 -3.94 -10.23 -3.48
C PHE A 58 -4.53 -11.64 -3.49
N ASP A 59 -3.72 -12.65 -3.80
CA ASP A 59 -4.19 -14.04 -3.91
C ASP A 59 -4.69 -14.60 -2.59
N GLU A 60 -4.04 -14.28 -1.47
CA GLU A 60 -4.49 -14.68 -0.14
C GLU A 60 -5.86 -14.06 0.17
N ARG A 61 -6.02 -12.76 -0.05
CA ARG A 61 -7.30 -12.07 0.18
C ARG A 61 -8.41 -12.59 -0.74
N ARG A 62 -8.08 -12.88 -2.01
CA ARG A 62 -9.00 -13.49 -2.97
C ARG A 62 -9.46 -14.88 -2.50
N GLN A 63 -8.53 -15.71 -2.02
CA GLN A 63 -8.85 -17.04 -1.48
C GLN A 63 -9.69 -16.94 -0.19
N MET A 64 -9.35 -16.00 0.70
CA MET A 64 -10.14 -15.73 1.90
C MET A 64 -11.58 -15.33 1.54
N LEU A 65 -11.78 -14.39 0.60
CA LEU A 65 -13.12 -14.00 0.13
C LEU A 65 -13.87 -15.15 -0.52
N ALA A 66 -13.22 -15.94 -1.36
CA ALA A 66 -13.84 -17.11 -2.01
C ALA A 66 -14.29 -18.18 -1.01
N SER A 67 -13.62 -18.29 0.14
CA SER A 67 -14.00 -19.21 1.23
C SER A 67 -15.27 -18.79 1.98
N LEU A 68 -15.73 -17.54 1.80
CA LEU A 68 -16.96 -17.02 2.43
C LEU A 68 -18.22 -17.25 1.58
N LEU A 69 -18.05 -17.80 0.38
CA LEU A 69 -19.09 -17.94 -0.63
C LEU A 69 -19.39 -19.41 -0.89
N ASP A 70 -20.65 -19.72 -1.18
CA ASP A 70 -21.01 -21.03 -1.72
C ASP A 70 -20.72 -21.14 -3.23
N ALA A 71 -20.98 -22.30 -3.84
CA ALA A 71 -20.70 -22.51 -5.26
C ALA A 71 -21.51 -21.59 -6.18
N SER A 72 -22.79 -21.37 -5.89
CA SER A 72 -23.67 -20.53 -6.70
C SER A 72 -23.31 -19.05 -6.57
N GLU A 73 -22.93 -18.62 -5.38
CA GLU A 73 -22.45 -17.26 -5.15
C GLU A 73 -21.10 -17.02 -5.84
N ARG A 74 -20.16 -17.97 -5.78
CA ARG A 74 -18.86 -17.85 -6.46
C ARG A 74 -18.99 -17.65 -7.97
N GLU A 75 -19.96 -18.30 -8.61
CA GLU A 75 -20.24 -18.09 -10.04
C GLU A 75 -20.68 -16.65 -10.37
N ARG A 76 -21.19 -15.91 -9.39
CA ARG A 76 -21.70 -14.55 -9.54
C ARG A 76 -20.73 -13.46 -9.06
N VAL A 77 -19.62 -13.84 -8.41
CA VAL A 77 -18.62 -12.92 -7.88
C VAL A 77 -17.33 -12.97 -8.72
N THR A 78 -16.98 -11.84 -9.33
CA THR A 78 -15.66 -11.64 -9.92
C THR A 78 -14.79 -10.89 -8.94
N VAL A 79 -13.53 -11.31 -8.75
CA VAL A 79 -12.56 -10.62 -7.87
C VAL A 79 -11.40 -10.13 -8.72
N ALA A 80 -11.11 -8.84 -8.70
CA ALA A 80 -10.03 -8.22 -9.49
C ALA A 80 -9.09 -7.36 -8.62
N PRO A 81 -7.80 -7.28 -8.97
CA PRO A 81 -6.84 -6.43 -8.27
C PRO A 81 -6.94 -4.97 -8.74
N VAL A 82 -6.71 -4.03 -7.83
CA VAL A 82 -6.54 -2.60 -8.13
C VAL A 82 -5.29 -2.09 -7.44
N GLN A 83 -4.42 -1.48 -8.24
CA GLN A 83 -3.18 -0.84 -7.78
C GLN A 83 -3.50 0.38 -6.90
N ASP A 84 -2.55 0.78 -6.06
CA ASP A 84 -2.69 1.98 -5.24
C ASP A 84 -1.98 3.18 -5.91
N SER A 85 -2.52 4.38 -5.72
CA SER A 85 -1.88 5.62 -6.15
C SER A 85 -1.95 6.64 -5.02
N THR A 86 -0.84 6.82 -4.31
CA THR A 86 -0.81 7.68 -3.12
C THR A 86 -0.98 9.17 -3.45
N TYR A 87 -0.56 9.60 -4.66
CA TYR A 87 -0.47 11.01 -5.04
C TYR A 87 -1.18 11.36 -6.36
N ASN A 88 -1.80 10.37 -7.03
CA ASN A 88 -2.51 10.59 -8.28
C ASN A 88 -3.83 9.81 -8.29
N ASP A 89 -4.86 10.45 -7.76
CA ASP A 89 -6.23 9.96 -7.72
C ASP A 89 -6.79 9.66 -9.12
N GLY A 90 -6.34 10.38 -10.16
CA GLY A 90 -6.78 10.16 -11.55
C GLY A 90 -6.35 8.79 -12.09
N ASP A 91 -5.11 8.38 -11.81
CA ASP A 91 -4.65 7.03 -12.17
C ASP A 91 -5.43 5.94 -11.43
N TRP A 92 -5.71 6.17 -10.15
CA TRP A 92 -6.48 5.21 -9.35
C TRP A 92 -7.92 5.07 -9.87
N VAL A 93 -8.60 6.18 -10.18
CA VAL A 93 -9.94 6.17 -10.79
C VAL A 93 -9.93 5.41 -12.11
N ARG A 94 -8.95 5.68 -12.98
CA ARG A 94 -8.81 4.98 -14.27
C ARG A 94 -8.62 3.47 -14.05
N TRP A 95 -7.74 3.05 -13.14
CA TRP A 95 -7.54 1.62 -12.85
C TRP A 95 -8.79 0.93 -12.29
N VAL A 96 -9.58 1.63 -11.47
CA VAL A 96 -10.88 1.09 -11.01
C VAL A 96 -11.84 0.93 -12.19
N GLN A 97 -11.92 1.93 -13.08
CA GLN A 97 -12.76 1.85 -14.29
C GLN A 97 -12.34 0.71 -15.21
N ASP A 98 -11.03 0.58 -15.47
CA ASP A 98 -10.44 -0.50 -16.27
C ASP A 98 -10.80 -1.87 -15.66
N ALA A 99 -10.60 -2.05 -14.35
CA ALA A 99 -10.91 -3.31 -13.66
C ALA A 99 -12.40 -3.67 -13.69
N VAL A 100 -13.30 -2.68 -13.61
CA VAL A 100 -14.75 -2.90 -13.73
C VAL A 100 -15.13 -3.26 -15.16
N ALA A 101 -14.55 -2.57 -16.16
CA ALA A 101 -14.78 -2.86 -17.57
C ALA A 101 -14.30 -4.27 -17.94
N ASP A 102 -13.13 -4.68 -17.45
CA ASP A 102 -12.60 -6.04 -17.66
C ASP A 102 -13.49 -7.11 -16.98
N ALA A 103 -13.96 -6.83 -15.76
CA ALA A 103 -14.77 -7.78 -14.99
C ALA A 103 -16.20 -7.93 -15.51
N LEU A 104 -16.79 -6.86 -16.05
CA LEU A 104 -18.19 -6.82 -16.44
C LEU A 104 -18.39 -6.81 -17.97
N GLY A 105 -17.42 -6.41 -18.78
CA GLY A 105 -17.58 -6.16 -20.21
C GLY A 105 -18.25 -4.81 -20.48
N ASP A 106 -19.12 -4.75 -21.48
CA ASP A 106 -19.86 -3.50 -21.81
C ASP A 106 -20.79 -3.09 -20.64
N VAL A 107 -20.35 -2.08 -19.90
CA VAL A 107 -21.08 -1.49 -18.78
C VAL A 107 -22.09 -0.43 -19.22
N ALA A 108 -22.04 0.05 -20.46
CA ALA A 108 -22.89 1.17 -20.90
C ALA A 108 -24.38 0.80 -20.97
N GLN A 109 -24.68 -0.47 -21.21
CA GLN A 109 -26.05 -1.00 -21.22
C GLN A 109 -26.47 -1.63 -19.88
N ARG A 110 -25.62 -1.56 -18.85
CA ARG A 110 -25.87 -2.21 -17.56
C ARG A 110 -26.14 -1.19 -16.47
N LYS A 111 -27.08 -1.51 -15.60
CA LYS A 111 -27.32 -0.79 -14.36
C LYS A 111 -26.30 -1.22 -13.31
N VAL A 112 -25.17 -0.50 -13.29
CA VAL A 112 -24.08 -0.70 -12.34
C VAL A 112 -24.21 0.26 -11.16
N GLY A 113 -24.05 -0.25 -9.95
CA GLY A 113 -23.92 0.56 -8.74
C GLY A 113 -22.62 0.27 -7.99
N LEU A 114 -22.25 1.16 -7.08
CA LEU A 114 -21.13 1.02 -6.17
C LEU A 114 -21.69 0.76 -4.77
N ILE A 115 -21.36 -0.37 -4.15
CA ILE A 115 -21.84 -0.73 -2.83
C ILE A 115 -20.73 -0.56 -1.79
N GLY A 116 -21.07 0.05 -0.66
CA GLY A 116 -20.13 0.29 0.43
C GLY A 116 -20.83 0.85 1.66
N HIS A 117 -20.03 1.17 2.67
CA HIS A 117 -20.49 1.87 3.86
C HIS A 117 -19.62 3.12 4.04
N GLU A 118 -20.23 4.29 4.11
CA GLU A 118 -19.51 5.57 4.28
C GLU A 118 -19.16 5.76 5.76
N LYS A 119 -18.02 5.20 6.19
CA LYS A 119 -17.64 5.18 7.62
C LYS A 119 -16.79 6.38 8.06
N ASP A 120 -15.88 6.85 7.18
CA ASP A 120 -14.79 7.78 7.54
C ASP A 120 -14.32 8.64 6.35
N ALA A 121 -13.41 9.59 6.63
CA ALA A 121 -12.66 10.38 5.62
C ALA A 121 -11.95 9.53 4.55
N THR A 122 -11.77 8.23 4.77
CA THR A 122 -11.17 7.29 3.81
C THR A 122 -12.14 6.77 2.75
N SER A 123 -13.44 7.05 2.86
CA SER A 123 -14.47 6.61 1.90
C SER A 123 -14.83 7.67 0.85
N TYR A 124 -14.13 8.81 0.85
CA TYR A 124 -14.34 9.90 -0.12
C TYR A 124 -14.27 9.43 -1.57
N TYR A 125 -13.47 8.40 -1.84
CA TYR A 125 -13.27 7.84 -3.16
C TYR A 125 -14.56 7.30 -3.80
N LEU A 126 -15.55 6.90 -3.00
CA LEU A 126 -16.84 6.41 -3.50
C LEU A 126 -17.55 7.49 -4.32
N ARG A 127 -17.30 8.77 -4.02
CA ARG A 127 -17.87 9.93 -4.73
C ARG A 127 -17.17 10.26 -6.04
N MET A 128 -16.03 9.61 -6.35
CA MET A 128 -15.26 9.83 -7.57
C MET A 128 -15.83 9.11 -8.80
N PHE A 129 -16.88 8.31 -8.62
CA PHE A 129 -17.51 7.52 -9.69
C PHE A 129 -18.98 7.94 -9.90
N PRO A 130 -19.25 9.17 -10.38
CA PRO A 130 -20.62 9.67 -10.54
C PRO A 130 -21.46 8.86 -11.54
N GLN A 131 -20.83 8.04 -12.38
CA GLN A 131 -21.50 7.15 -13.32
C GLN A 131 -22.15 5.91 -12.66
N TRP A 132 -21.83 5.59 -11.40
CA TRP A 132 -22.38 4.44 -10.68
C TRP A 132 -23.17 4.90 -9.45
N GLU A 133 -24.40 4.40 -9.31
CA GLU A 133 -25.26 4.72 -8.16
C GLU A 133 -24.62 4.21 -6.86
N LEU A 134 -24.41 5.08 -5.88
CA LEU A 134 -23.93 4.67 -4.56
C LEU A 134 -25.06 3.98 -3.79
N VAL A 135 -24.82 2.73 -3.42
CA VAL A 135 -25.72 1.89 -2.62
C VAL A 135 -25.13 1.77 -1.22
N ASP A 136 -25.72 2.51 -0.29
CA ASP A 136 -25.33 2.42 1.11
C ASP A 136 -25.83 1.11 1.74
N VAL A 137 -25.03 0.60 2.67
CA VAL A 137 -25.34 -0.56 3.49
C VAL A 137 -25.12 -0.15 4.94
N ASP A 138 -26.19 -0.26 5.74
CA ASP A 138 -26.10 0.02 7.17
C ASP A 138 -25.00 -0.82 7.81
N ALA A 139 -24.13 -0.17 8.59
CA ALA A 139 -23.17 -0.90 9.41
C ALA A 139 -23.93 -1.68 10.49
N THR A 140 -24.01 -2.99 10.31
CA THR A 140 -24.63 -3.86 11.30
C THR A 140 -23.78 -3.99 12.57
N GLU A 141 -22.45 -3.83 12.44
CA GLU A 141 -21.47 -3.98 13.52
C GLU A 141 -20.26 -3.07 13.27
N ASP A 142 -19.82 -2.33 14.30
CA ASP A 142 -18.64 -1.47 14.22
C ASP A 142 -17.34 -2.29 14.35
N ILE A 143 -16.93 -2.93 13.25
CA ILE A 143 -15.69 -3.71 13.20
C ILE A 143 -14.57 -2.85 12.61
N SER A 144 -13.45 -2.74 13.34
CA SER A 144 -12.23 -2.06 12.91
C SER A 144 -11.19 -3.05 12.40
N ALA A 145 -10.84 -2.98 11.11
CA ALA A 145 -9.75 -3.78 10.55
C ALA A 145 -8.39 -3.48 11.21
N THR A 146 -8.18 -2.24 11.67
CA THR A 146 -6.98 -1.86 12.42
C THR A 146 -6.92 -2.58 13.75
N GLU A 147 -8.02 -2.63 14.51
CA GLU A 147 -8.06 -3.34 15.78
C GLU A 147 -7.85 -4.85 15.61
N ILE A 148 -8.42 -5.45 14.56
CA ILE A 148 -8.18 -6.87 14.22
C ILE A 148 -6.67 -7.12 14.05
N ARG A 149 -5.97 -6.30 13.25
CA ARG A 149 -4.54 -6.49 12.99
C ARG A 149 -3.70 -6.23 14.25
N ASP A 150 -4.02 -5.18 15.00
CA ASP A 150 -3.31 -4.84 16.24
C ASP A 150 -3.41 -5.99 17.26
N GLN A 151 -4.61 -6.56 17.47
CA GLN A 151 -4.81 -7.69 18.37
C GLN A 151 -4.16 -8.98 17.84
N TYR A 152 -4.24 -9.21 16.52
CA TYR A 152 -3.66 -10.39 15.87
C TYR A 152 -2.13 -10.44 16.04
N PHE A 153 -1.44 -9.33 15.77
CA PHE A 153 0.02 -9.24 15.93
C PHE A 153 0.47 -9.11 17.39
N ALA A 154 -0.39 -8.59 18.29
CA ALA A 154 -0.10 -8.52 19.72
C ALA A 154 -0.25 -9.87 20.47
N GLU A 155 -0.69 -10.94 19.80
CA GLU A 155 -0.90 -12.28 20.37
C GLU A 155 -1.75 -12.30 21.66
N ARG A 156 -2.63 -11.31 21.81
CA ARG A 156 -3.61 -11.30 22.90
C ARG A 156 -4.68 -12.36 22.64
N THR A 157 -5.38 -12.77 23.70
CA THR A 157 -6.46 -13.76 23.66
C THR A 157 -7.37 -13.54 22.46
N ASN A 158 -7.43 -14.51 21.56
CA ASN A 158 -8.00 -14.39 20.20
C ASN A 158 -9.53 -14.20 20.14
N SER A 159 -10.25 -14.06 21.26
CA SER A 159 -11.72 -14.08 21.27
C SER A 159 -12.33 -12.96 20.43
N PHE A 160 -11.76 -11.75 20.47
CA PHE A 160 -12.20 -10.65 19.60
C PHE A 160 -11.92 -10.95 18.12
N VAL A 161 -10.69 -11.34 17.77
CA VAL A 161 -10.32 -11.62 16.37
C VAL A 161 -11.19 -12.76 15.80
N GLN A 162 -11.38 -13.83 16.57
CA GLN A 162 -12.23 -14.96 16.23
C GLN A 162 -13.70 -14.57 16.05
N TRP A 163 -14.21 -13.61 16.85
CA TRP A 163 -15.54 -13.05 16.65
C TRP A 163 -15.59 -12.12 15.44
N ALA A 164 -14.59 -11.27 15.22
CA ALA A 164 -14.64 -10.22 14.20
C ALA A 164 -14.55 -10.77 12.77
N VAL A 165 -13.86 -11.90 12.56
CA VAL A 165 -13.73 -12.54 11.24
C VAL A 165 -14.58 -13.82 11.15
N PRO A 166 -15.04 -14.21 9.95
CA PRO A 166 -15.67 -15.52 9.74
C PRO A 166 -14.71 -16.69 10.02
N GLU A 167 -15.24 -17.85 10.41
CA GLU A 167 -14.42 -19.03 10.78
C GLU A 167 -13.41 -19.46 9.70
N PRO A 168 -13.74 -19.50 8.39
CA PRO A 168 -12.77 -19.86 7.37
C PRO A 168 -11.57 -18.89 7.29
N VAL A 169 -11.84 -17.59 7.55
CA VAL A 169 -10.81 -16.55 7.59
C VAL A 169 -9.99 -16.68 8.86
N PHE A 170 -10.61 -16.97 10.01
CA PHE A 170 -9.88 -17.22 11.25
C PHE A 170 -8.90 -18.41 11.08
N GLY A 171 -9.34 -19.50 10.45
CA GLY A 171 -8.46 -20.63 10.13
C GLY A 171 -7.30 -20.25 9.20
N TRP A 172 -7.51 -19.31 8.27
CA TRP A 172 -6.45 -18.71 7.47
C TRP A 172 -5.45 -17.93 8.31
N LEU A 173 -5.92 -17.10 9.23
CA LEU A 173 -5.07 -16.33 10.15
C LEU A 173 -4.21 -17.26 11.01
N GLU A 174 -4.78 -18.34 11.54
CA GLU A 174 -4.02 -19.31 12.35
C GLU A 174 -2.96 -20.05 11.52
N ARG A 175 -3.24 -20.38 10.25
CA ARG A 175 -2.22 -20.92 9.34
C ARG A 175 -1.15 -19.90 9.00
N PHE A 176 -1.51 -18.64 8.82
CA PHE A 176 -0.54 -17.59 8.51
C PHE A 176 0.43 -17.33 9.67
N ARG A 177 0.00 -17.52 10.93
CA ARG A 177 0.89 -17.42 12.12
C ARG A 177 2.13 -18.32 12.04
N THR A 178 2.06 -19.41 11.29
CA THR A 178 3.17 -20.37 11.16
C THR A 178 4.11 -20.05 9.99
N GLN A 179 3.80 -19.03 9.19
CA GLN A 179 4.60 -18.64 8.03
C GLN A 179 5.73 -17.66 8.41
N PRO A 180 6.87 -17.68 7.69
CA PRO A 180 7.99 -16.75 7.93
C PRO A 180 7.59 -15.26 7.86
N GLU A 181 6.67 -14.93 6.96
CA GLU A 181 6.17 -13.57 6.76
C GLU A 181 5.48 -13.02 8.02
N PHE A 182 4.77 -13.88 8.77
CA PHE A 182 4.16 -13.47 10.03
C PHE A 182 5.20 -13.07 11.06
N ALA A 183 6.29 -13.83 11.18
CA ALA A 183 7.38 -13.50 12.11
C ALA A 183 8.04 -12.15 11.78
N GLN A 184 8.22 -11.84 10.49
CA GLN A 184 8.71 -10.54 10.04
C GLN A 184 7.72 -9.42 10.39
N LEU A 185 6.44 -9.58 10.05
CA LEU A 185 5.40 -8.58 10.32
C LEU A 185 5.21 -8.34 11.82
N LYS A 186 5.31 -9.38 12.63
CA LYS A 186 5.28 -9.27 14.10
C LYS A 186 6.46 -8.44 14.61
N ALA A 187 7.68 -8.71 14.16
CA ALA A 187 8.85 -7.92 14.53
C ALA A 187 8.70 -6.44 14.12
N GLU A 188 8.14 -6.17 12.93
CA GLU A 188 7.82 -4.82 12.50
C GLU A 188 6.73 -4.17 13.37
N ALA A 189 5.69 -4.91 13.76
CA ALA A 189 4.62 -4.43 14.64
C ALA A 189 5.15 -4.04 16.02
N GLU A 190 5.99 -4.89 16.62
CA GLU A 190 6.66 -4.64 17.90
C GLU A 190 7.56 -3.41 17.81
N PHE A 191 8.34 -3.28 16.73
CA PHE A 191 9.15 -2.10 16.47
C PHE A 191 8.30 -0.82 16.40
N ILE A 192 7.22 -0.82 15.61
CA ILE A 192 6.35 0.35 15.44
C ILE A 192 5.65 0.71 16.75
N ALA A 193 5.17 -0.28 17.51
CA ALA A 193 4.56 -0.06 18.81
C ALA A 193 5.56 0.56 19.81
N GLY A 194 6.78 0.03 19.86
CA GLY A 194 7.87 0.58 20.67
C GLY A 194 8.25 2.00 20.25
N TYR A 195 8.34 2.25 18.94
CA TYR A 195 8.65 3.57 18.39
C TYR A 195 7.58 4.61 18.77
N ARG A 196 6.30 4.29 18.58
CA ARG A 196 5.18 5.18 18.99
C ARG A 196 5.16 5.43 20.49
N LYS A 197 5.41 4.39 21.30
CA LYS A 197 5.50 4.51 22.76
C LYS A 197 6.63 5.44 23.20
N ALA A 198 7.78 5.41 22.54
CA ALA A 198 8.90 6.30 22.87
C ALA A 198 8.54 7.79 22.70
N TRP A 199 7.61 8.12 21.81
CA TRP A 199 7.14 9.48 21.55
C TRP A 199 5.85 9.86 22.29
N SER A 200 5.23 8.94 23.04
CA SER A 200 3.91 9.17 23.65
C SER A 200 3.91 10.23 24.75
N ALA A 201 5.07 10.57 25.30
CA ALA A 201 5.24 11.59 26.33
C ALA A 201 5.56 12.98 25.76
N ALA A 202 5.64 13.12 24.42
CA ALA A 202 5.84 14.42 23.79
C ALA A 202 4.63 15.34 24.06
N PRO A 203 4.83 16.66 24.23
CA PRO A 203 3.74 17.59 24.53
C PRO A 203 2.73 17.74 23.38
N TYR A 204 3.13 17.37 22.16
CA TYR A 204 2.29 17.40 20.97
C TYR A 204 2.57 16.18 20.08
N PRO A 205 1.63 15.76 19.22
CA PRO A 205 1.90 14.75 18.20
C PRO A 205 3.13 15.11 17.35
N VAL A 206 4.07 14.18 17.28
CA VAL A 206 5.37 14.41 16.63
C VAL A 206 5.25 14.27 15.12
N THR A 207 5.83 15.24 14.41
CA THR A 207 6.02 15.18 12.96
C THR A 207 7.49 14.91 12.67
N PHE A 208 7.76 13.86 11.92
CA PHE A 208 9.09 13.46 11.49
C PHE A 208 9.42 14.07 10.13
N VAL A 209 10.67 14.51 9.97
CA VAL A 209 11.19 15.06 8.71
C VAL A 209 12.33 14.18 8.21
N THR A 210 12.21 13.71 6.98
CA THR A 210 13.23 12.92 6.29
C THR A 210 13.60 13.55 4.95
N VAL A 211 14.67 13.03 4.36
CA VAL A 211 15.12 13.36 3.00
C VAL A 211 15.36 12.07 2.24
N ASP A 212 15.13 12.10 0.92
CA ASP A 212 15.38 10.97 0.02
C ASP A 212 16.08 11.44 -1.25
N ALA A 213 17.10 10.70 -1.71
CA ALA A 213 17.84 11.00 -2.92
C ALA A 213 17.34 10.15 -4.09
N VAL A 214 16.71 10.77 -5.08
CA VAL A 214 16.36 10.12 -6.36
C VAL A 214 17.51 10.33 -7.32
N VAL A 215 18.42 9.36 -7.40
CA VAL A 215 19.66 9.47 -8.16
C VAL A 215 19.52 8.71 -9.46
N VAL A 216 19.50 9.44 -10.58
CA VAL A 216 19.40 8.88 -11.93
C VAL A 216 20.69 9.11 -12.70
N HIS A 217 21.18 8.05 -13.34
CA HIS A 217 22.40 8.08 -14.15
C HIS A 217 22.34 7.00 -15.23
N SER A 218 22.58 7.37 -16.50
CA SER A 218 22.61 6.44 -17.64
C SER A 218 21.42 5.44 -17.68
N GLY A 219 20.19 5.92 -17.45
CA GLY A 219 19.00 5.06 -17.46
C GLY A 219 18.92 4.06 -16.30
N HIS A 220 19.58 4.36 -15.19
CA HIS A 220 19.52 3.59 -13.94
C HIS A 220 19.13 4.50 -12.77
N ILE A 221 18.49 3.92 -11.78
CA ILE A 221 18.21 4.55 -10.48
C ILE A 221 19.05 3.88 -9.39
N LEU A 222 19.61 4.65 -8.47
CA LEU A 222 20.33 4.10 -7.32
C LEU A 222 19.37 3.78 -6.18
N LEU A 223 19.35 2.53 -5.75
CA LEU A 223 18.55 2.06 -4.63
C LEU A 223 19.41 1.42 -3.55
N VAL A 224 18.89 1.37 -2.33
CA VAL A 224 19.50 0.71 -1.17
C VAL A 224 18.57 -0.36 -0.62
N ARG A 225 19.14 -1.40 -0.01
CA ARG A 225 18.36 -2.43 0.68
C ARG A 225 18.31 -2.17 2.19
N ARG A 226 17.10 -1.99 2.71
CA ARG A 226 16.88 -1.68 4.14
C ARG A 226 17.33 -2.83 5.03
N ARG A 227 18.09 -2.53 6.09
CA ARG A 227 18.56 -3.54 7.06
C ARG A 227 17.82 -3.52 8.40
N SER A 228 17.07 -2.46 8.66
CA SER A 228 16.38 -2.22 9.92
C SER A 228 14.89 -2.01 9.67
N GLU A 229 14.09 -2.26 10.70
CA GLU A 229 12.66 -1.99 10.67
C GLU A 229 12.37 -0.48 10.66
N PRO A 230 11.22 -0.06 10.10
CA PRO A 230 10.27 -0.88 9.33
C PRO A 230 10.81 -1.18 7.92
N GLY A 231 10.20 -2.13 7.22
CA GLY A 231 10.49 -2.46 5.84
C GLY A 231 11.84 -3.14 5.64
N ARG A 232 12.32 -3.89 6.64
CA ARG A 232 13.59 -4.63 6.52
C ARG A 232 13.55 -5.55 5.32
N GLY A 233 14.61 -5.51 4.51
CA GLY A 233 14.76 -6.32 3.31
C GLY A 233 14.16 -5.71 2.04
N LEU A 234 13.34 -4.65 2.15
CA LEU A 234 12.79 -3.91 1.01
C LEU A 234 13.84 -2.99 0.38
N TRP A 235 13.63 -2.65 -0.90
CA TRP A 235 14.38 -1.63 -1.61
C TRP A 235 13.84 -0.24 -1.27
N ALA A 236 14.73 0.74 -1.16
CA ALA A 236 14.37 2.11 -0.88
C ALA A 236 15.27 3.08 -1.65
N LEU A 237 14.80 4.31 -1.76
CA LEU A 237 15.68 5.44 -2.08
C LEU A 237 16.66 5.65 -0.92
N PRO A 238 17.92 6.03 -1.20
CA PRO A 238 18.86 6.43 -0.16
C PRO A 238 18.32 7.63 0.60
N GLY A 239 18.19 7.53 1.92
CA GLY A 239 17.47 8.55 2.67
C GLY A 239 17.36 8.28 4.17
N GLY A 240 17.03 9.32 4.92
CA GLY A 240 17.02 9.25 6.37
C GLY A 240 16.53 10.53 7.02
N PHE A 241 16.72 10.60 8.35
CA PHE A 241 16.26 11.74 9.15
C PHE A 241 17.15 12.95 8.96
N VAL A 242 16.55 14.13 9.06
CA VAL A 242 17.28 15.40 9.11
C VAL A 242 17.79 15.63 10.54
N ASN A 243 19.08 15.94 10.67
CA ASN A 243 19.70 16.35 11.93
C ASN A 243 19.32 17.78 12.30
N GLN A 244 19.49 18.14 13.58
CA GLN A 244 19.09 19.46 14.09
C GLN A 244 19.85 20.63 13.43
N ASP A 245 21.14 20.44 13.12
CA ASP A 245 22.04 21.50 12.69
C ASP A 245 22.41 21.44 11.19
N GLU A 246 21.55 20.84 10.36
CA GLU A 246 21.81 20.71 8.92
C GLU A 246 20.67 21.21 8.03
N ARG A 247 21.02 21.61 6.79
CA ARG A 247 20.03 21.96 5.75
C ARG A 247 19.57 20.69 5.04
N LEU A 248 18.37 20.71 4.47
CA LEU A 248 17.78 19.57 3.73
C LEU A 248 18.70 19.01 2.63
N ASP A 249 19.27 19.87 1.79
CA ASP A 249 20.22 19.43 0.75
C ASP A 249 21.46 18.77 1.34
N ALA A 250 21.94 19.27 2.48
CA ALA A 250 23.11 18.71 3.16
C ALA A 250 22.76 17.33 3.77
N ALA A 251 21.59 17.21 4.39
CA ALA A 251 21.06 15.94 4.88
C ALA A 251 20.94 14.92 3.75
N CYS A 252 20.37 15.31 2.61
CA CYS A 252 20.16 14.43 1.47
C CYS A 252 21.49 13.92 0.89
N ILE A 253 22.50 14.80 0.77
CA ILE A 253 23.85 14.41 0.33
C ILE A 253 24.54 13.51 1.37
N ARG A 254 24.36 13.78 2.67
CA ARG A 254 24.91 12.98 3.77
C ARG A 254 24.35 11.55 3.72
N GLU A 255 23.03 11.40 3.74
CA GLU A 255 22.34 10.10 3.70
C GLU A 255 22.73 9.32 2.43
N LEU A 256 22.71 9.98 1.26
CA LEU A 256 23.14 9.37 0.01
C LEU A 256 24.56 8.77 0.13
N ARG A 257 25.50 9.50 0.72
CA ARG A 257 26.88 9.01 0.90
C ARG A 257 26.99 7.90 1.93
N GLU A 258 26.33 8.03 3.06
CA GLU A 258 26.39 7.07 4.17
C GLU A 258 25.85 5.70 3.76
N GLU A 259 24.72 5.66 3.06
CA GLU A 259 24.04 4.42 2.69
C GLU A 259 24.63 3.76 1.44
N THR A 260 25.07 4.56 0.45
CA THR A 260 25.53 4.04 -0.84
C THR A 260 27.06 4.01 -0.98
N GLY A 261 27.80 4.73 -0.14
CA GLY A 261 29.25 4.89 -0.31
C GLY A 261 29.67 5.59 -1.60
N LEU A 262 28.77 6.31 -2.27
CA LEU A 262 29.02 7.01 -3.54
C LEU A 262 30.14 8.06 -3.37
N LYS A 263 31.25 7.86 -4.07
CA LYS A 263 32.47 8.69 -3.95
C LYS A 263 32.52 9.83 -4.98
N LEU A 264 31.47 10.64 -5.06
CA LEU A 264 31.46 11.85 -5.89
C LEU A 264 31.83 13.09 -5.06
N PRO A 265 32.61 14.06 -5.60
CA PRO A 265 32.88 15.32 -4.91
C PRO A 265 31.60 16.08 -4.56
N GLU A 266 31.59 16.77 -3.42
CA GLU A 266 30.38 17.47 -2.96
C GLU A 266 29.88 18.54 -3.95
N PRO A 267 30.74 19.36 -4.59
CA PRO A 267 30.28 20.32 -5.59
C PRO A 267 29.56 19.66 -6.77
N VAL A 268 29.98 18.46 -7.15
CA VAL A 268 29.35 17.66 -8.22
C VAL A 268 27.98 17.18 -7.77
N LEU A 269 27.86 16.62 -6.55
CA LEU A 269 26.58 16.19 -6.00
C LEU A 269 25.60 17.38 -5.90
N ARG A 270 26.04 18.49 -5.33
CA ARG A 270 25.23 19.69 -5.15
C ARG A 270 24.77 20.30 -6.49
N GLY A 271 25.66 20.38 -7.48
CA GLY A 271 25.34 20.88 -8.82
C GLY A 271 24.44 19.93 -9.64
N SER A 272 24.30 18.68 -9.21
CA SER A 272 23.46 17.67 -9.86
C SER A 272 22.03 17.63 -9.33
N ILE A 273 21.71 18.35 -8.25
CA ILE A 273 20.33 18.47 -7.77
C ILE A 273 19.52 19.31 -8.78
N LYS A 274 18.54 18.69 -9.44
CA LYS A 274 17.74 19.32 -10.51
C LYS A 274 16.33 19.69 -10.07
N ASP A 275 15.76 18.95 -9.13
CA ASP A 275 14.40 19.19 -8.65
C ASP A 275 14.27 18.77 -7.18
N ARG A 276 13.26 19.31 -6.50
CA ARG A 276 12.90 18.99 -5.11
C ARG A 276 11.39 18.92 -5.00
N GLN A 277 10.90 17.89 -4.34
CA GLN A 277 9.47 17.72 -4.08
C GLN A 277 9.25 17.25 -2.64
N VAL A 278 8.22 17.80 -2.02
CA VAL A 278 7.76 17.36 -0.70
C VAL A 278 6.69 16.28 -0.89
N PHE A 279 6.82 15.21 -0.12
CA PHE A 279 5.87 14.11 -0.07
C PHE A 279 5.37 13.97 1.37
N ASP A 280 4.07 14.23 1.55
CA ASP A 280 3.49 14.52 2.85
C ASP A 280 2.16 13.78 3.09
N HIS A 281 1.91 12.70 2.35
CA HIS A 281 0.70 11.90 2.56
C HIS A 281 0.64 11.42 4.02
N PRO A 282 -0.44 11.71 4.79
CA PRO A 282 -0.45 11.54 6.25
C PRO A 282 -0.11 10.14 6.75
N THR A 283 -0.42 9.12 5.96
CA THR A 283 -0.20 7.71 6.32
C THR A 283 0.89 7.05 5.48
N ARG A 284 1.81 7.81 4.87
CA ARG A 284 2.91 7.22 4.07
C ARG A 284 3.83 6.32 4.89
N SER A 285 4.03 6.65 6.16
CA SER A 285 4.86 5.91 7.12
C SER A 285 4.04 5.42 8.29
N LEU A 286 4.27 4.17 8.70
CA LEU A 286 3.58 3.57 9.85
C LEU A 286 4.19 4.00 11.19
N ARG A 287 5.41 4.57 11.18
CA ARG A 287 6.08 5.10 12.38
C ARG A 287 5.35 6.31 12.98
N GLY A 288 4.67 7.07 12.14
CA GLY A 288 3.93 8.30 12.49
C GLY A 288 3.89 9.25 11.30
N ARG A 289 3.44 10.49 11.52
CA ARG A 289 3.44 11.53 10.49
C ARG A 289 4.89 11.81 10.05
N THR A 290 5.28 11.28 8.90
CA THR A 290 6.61 11.50 8.30
C THR A 290 6.44 12.26 6.99
N ILE A 291 7.09 13.41 6.90
CA ILE A 291 7.17 14.21 5.67
C ILE A 291 8.58 14.01 5.11
N THR A 292 8.69 13.63 3.84
CA THR A 292 9.99 13.51 3.20
C THR A 292 10.21 14.61 2.15
N HIS A 293 11.42 15.14 2.12
CA HIS A 293 11.90 16.05 1.09
C HIS A 293 12.79 15.28 0.12
N ALA A 294 12.24 14.92 -1.03
CA ALA A 294 12.98 14.16 -2.03
C ALA A 294 13.71 15.11 -2.99
N CYS A 295 14.96 14.78 -3.31
CA CYS A 295 15.81 15.54 -4.22
C CYS A 295 16.18 14.68 -5.43
N LEU A 296 15.93 15.19 -6.64
CA LEU A 296 16.37 14.56 -7.88
C LEU A 296 17.82 14.93 -8.17
N PHE A 297 18.71 13.95 -8.20
CA PHE A 297 20.06 14.06 -8.71
C PHE A 297 20.11 13.45 -10.11
N ASN A 298 20.40 14.27 -11.11
CA ASN A 298 20.56 13.79 -12.49
C ASN A 298 21.99 14.05 -12.97
N PHE A 299 22.71 12.97 -13.29
CA PHE A 299 24.09 13.01 -13.76
C PHE A 299 24.13 12.83 -15.29
N PRO A 300 25.10 13.48 -15.99
CA PRO A 300 25.33 13.24 -17.40
C PRO A 300 25.65 11.77 -17.67
N THR A 301 25.27 11.26 -18.84
CA THR A 301 25.55 9.88 -19.25
C THR A 301 27.03 9.53 -19.13
N GLY A 302 27.30 8.34 -18.61
CA GLY A 302 28.65 7.81 -18.44
C GLY A 302 28.65 6.44 -17.74
N GLU A 303 29.83 5.97 -17.34
CA GLU A 303 29.99 4.75 -16.55
C GLU A 303 29.29 4.87 -15.20
N LEU A 304 28.68 3.77 -14.73
CA LEU A 304 28.01 3.74 -13.44
C LEU A 304 29.05 3.85 -12.30
N PRO A 305 28.97 4.87 -11.43
CA PRO A 305 29.87 5.00 -10.30
C PRO A 305 29.78 3.79 -9.36
N ARG A 306 30.92 3.38 -8.80
CA ARG A 306 30.93 2.31 -7.79
C ARG A 306 30.17 2.75 -6.54
N VAL A 307 29.35 1.83 -6.03
CA VAL A 307 28.60 1.95 -4.79
C VAL A 307 28.92 0.78 -3.86
N LYS A 308 28.69 0.95 -2.57
CA LYS A 308 29.00 -0.02 -1.53
C LYS A 308 27.96 -1.13 -1.53
N GLY A 309 28.43 -2.35 -1.76
CA GLY A 309 27.59 -3.56 -1.78
C GLY A 309 26.96 -3.83 -3.14
N SER A 310 27.72 -3.59 -4.22
CA SER A 310 27.49 -4.16 -5.56
C SER A 310 27.98 -5.63 -5.64
N ASP A 311 27.94 -6.35 -4.53
CA ASP A 311 28.35 -7.75 -4.34
C ASP A 311 27.14 -8.58 -3.87
N ASP A 312 27.30 -9.88 -3.63
CA ASP A 312 26.21 -10.85 -3.39
C ASP A 312 25.24 -10.54 -2.24
N ALA A 313 25.52 -9.51 -1.42
CA ALA A 313 24.68 -9.07 -0.31
C ALA A 313 23.91 -7.74 -0.57
N ASP A 314 23.93 -7.23 -1.81
CA ASP A 314 23.21 -6.06 -2.36
C ASP A 314 22.80 -5.01 -1.31
N LYS A 315 23.75 -4.17 -0.89
CA LYS A 315 23.50 -3.07 0.07
C LYS A 315 23.02 -1.82 -0.64
N ALA A 316 23.59 -1.54 -1.82
CA ALA A 316 23.22 -0.47 -2.71
C ALA A 316 23.49 -0.90 -4.15
N ARG A 317 22.57 -0.62 -5.07
CA ARG A 317 22.66 -1.08 -6.46
C ARG A 317 22.07 -0.05 -7.42
N TRP A 318 22.73 0.10 -8.57
CA TRP A 318 22.16 0.75 -9.74
C TRP A 318 21.18 -0.22 -10.41
N VAL A 319 19.93 0.16 -10.46
CA VAL A 319 18.83 -0.63 -11.02
C VAL A 319 18.41 -0.02 -12.35
N PRO A 320 18.42 -0.78 -13.45
CA PRO A 320 17.88 -0.35 -14.74
C PRO A 320 16.41 0.10 -14.62
N LEU A 321 16.02 1.15 -15.34
CA LEU A 321 14.64 1.69 -15.22
C LEU A 321 13.53 0.69 -15.58
N ASN A 322 13.80 -0.27 -16.48
CA ASN A 322 12.84 -1.33 -16.82
C ASN A 322 12.66 -2.35 -15.68
N GLU A 323 13.73 -2.65 -14.95
CA GLU A 323 13.67 -3.47 -13.73
C GLU A 323 12.94 -2.69 -12.64
N PHE A 324 13.31 -1.43 -12.41
CA PHE A 324 12.66 -0.55 -11.44
C PHE A 324 11.15 -0.45 -11.66
N ALA A 325 10.68 -0.34 -12.90
CA ALA A 325 9.26 -0.27 -13.24
C ALA A 325 8.44 -1.48 -12.74
N GLN A 326 9.09 -2.61 -12.46
CA GLN A 326 8.46 -3.84 -11.96
C GLN A 326 8.65 -4.03 -10.44
N MET A 327 9.36 -3.13 -9.76
CA MET A 327 9.75 -3.30 -8.36
C MET A 327 8.76 -2.75 -7.33
N ARG A 328 7.61 -2.22 -7.73
CA ARG A 328 6.66 -1.57 -6.80
C ARG A 328 6.32 -2.43 -5.57
N ASN A 329 6.18 -3.74 -5.76
CA ASN A 329 5.86 -4.71 -4.71
C ASN A 329 7.02 -5.03 -3.74
N VAL A 330 8.22 -4.51 -3.99
CA VAL A 330 9.40 -4.66 -3.13
C VAL A 330 10.01 -3.32 -2.72
N MET A 331 9.35 -2.21 -3.04
CA MET A 331 9.75 -0.86 -2.64
C MET A 331 9.15 -0.46 -1.29
N PHE A 332 9.97 0.16 -0.45
CA PHE A 332 9.58 0.65 0.86
C PHE A 332 8.61 1.83 0.76
N GLU A 333 7.58 1.83 1.62
CA GLU A 333 6.56 2.88 1.74
C GLU A 333 6.04 3.33 0.36
N ASP A 334 6.23 4.59 0.00
CA ASP A 334 5.82 5.22 -1.25
C ASP A 334 7.05 5.60 -2.13
N HIS A 335 8.21 4.98 -1.89
CA HIS A 335 9.44 5.33 -2.59
C HIS A 335 9.36 5.04 -4.10
N PHE A 336 8.53 4.08 -4.50
CA PHE A 336 8.24 3.85 -5.92
C PHE A 336 7.56 5.07 -6.53
N GLU A 337 6.51 5.58 -5.89
CA GLU A 337 5.76 6.76 -6.33
C GLU A 337 6.61 8.03 -6.31
N ILE A 338 7.48 8.20 -5.30
CA ILE A 338 8.45 9.29 -5.23
C ILE A 338 9.37 9.27 -6.45
N ALA A 339 10.00 8.13 -6.74
CA ALA A 339 10.88 8.00 -7.89
C ALA A 339 10.11 8.20 -9.21
N TYR A 340 8.94 7.59 -9.36
CA TYR A 340 8.11 7.70 -10.55
C TYR A 340 7.70 9.14 -10.86
N HIS A 341 7.39 9.94 -9.83
CA HIS A 341 7.10 11.37 -9.96
C HIS A 341 8.24 12.13 -10.65
N PHE A 342 9.50 11.89 -10.27
CA PHE A 342 10.64 12.56 -10.90
C PHE A 342 11.00 11.96 -12.26
N LEU A 343 10.90 10.64 -12.42
CA LEU A 343 11.17 9.98 -13.70
C LEU A 343 10.22 10.44 -14.80
N GLY A 344 8.97 10.77 -14.47
CA GLY A 344 8.03 11.37 -15.43
C GLY A 344 8.37 12.81 -15.86
N LYS A 345 9.38 13.43 -15.25
CA LYS A 345 9.86 14.79 -15.57
C LYS A 345 11.21 14.81 -16.30
N LEU A 346 11.91 13.67 -16.37
CA LEU A 346 13.16 13.51 -17.12
C LEU A 346 12.86 13.29 -18.60
#